data_AF-A0A7X4ADR0-F1
#
_entry.id   AF-A0A7X4ADR0-F1
#
_cell.length_a   1.000
_cell.length_b   1.000
_cell.length_c   1.000
_cell.angle_alpha   90.00
_cell.angle_beta   90.00
_cell.angle_gamma   90.00
#
_symmetry.space_group_name_H-M   'P 1'
#
loop_
_entity.id
_entity.type
_entity.pdbx_description
1 polymer ?
#
loop_
_entity_poly.entity_id
_entity_poly.type
_entity_poly.pdbx_seq_one_letter_code
_entity_poly.pdbx_strand_id
1 'polypeptide(L)'
;MSPDESKGSSDREAERFLDSVNRSGFWRFVDLRLCAIRSGDQWINLATRGFLDHRAGPSVPEYSPVNRPDFRAQQVVLPIRELADVVRGIASGEAELGDWTVRYTGASDRPVTDMRYGFGELGAPYHSAAYDEWSCHALVHHGASMWEVVMDAGHAPGELDGTIRGGPNPYGSFSDLIRRFCGRPGRLDIRGHSTTVELIAPVAVRFDRESAISAPDRVTLVLRAAADIFVAKAELGWTVGAAGQPSRHRSIELRDCRWVPDRESIRAEVDVRIRRGDSFMTSVVVHGERCVDFMSLPLAEAGGNIRIKAHSAVDPSLERFREQLDPARPDKSKGFEHAVGLLFFFLGFHVDPVGAQIGLRDPVDHLAHAPGTSVTLVIECTAGSIDAGGKVGRLVARSRRLAKALSDSEVIAVLATATPRDALSEAEVEKAARDGVVVLARENLRELWTAAQAGETSGQVVRRLRQLLVGAASRAKA
;
A
#
# COMPACT_ATOMS: atom_id res chain seq x y z
N MET A 1 35.65 -8.17 11.53
CA MET A 1 35.81 -6.78 12.01
C MET A 1 36.17 -6.85 13.47
N SER A 2 37.19 -6.11 13.90
CA SER A 2 37.46 -5.93 15.33
C SER A 2 36.30 -5.15 15.98
N PRO A 3 36.10 -5.25 17.31
CA PRO A 3 35.10 -4.46 18.02
C PRO A 3 35.22 -2.94 17.74
N ASP A 4 36.46 -2.44 17.61
CA ASP A 4 36.73 -1.03 17.32
C ASP A 4 36.31 -0.63 15.90
N GLU A 5 36.57 -1.48 14.90
CA GLU A 5 36.10 -1.24 13.52
C GLU A 5 34.56 -1.23 13.45
N SER A 6 33.91 -2.07 14.24
CA SER A 6 32.45 -2.14 14.29
C SER A 6 31.81 -0.93 14.94
N LYS A 7 32.39 -0.46 16.05
CA LYS A 7 31.95 0.76 16.71
C LYS A 7 32.11 1.98 15.78
N GLY A 8 33.26 2.11 15.13
CA GLY A 8 33.49 3.18 14.16
C GLY A 8 32.51 3.13 12.97
N SER A 9 32.04 1.95 12.58
CA SER A 9 30.99 1.83 11.56
C SER A 9 29.63 2.31 12.07
N SER A 10 29.20 1.91 13.27
CA SER A 10 27.94 2.35 13.87
C SER A 10 27.88 3.88 14.04
N ASP A 11 28.95 4.47 14.58
CA ASP A 11 29.04 5.93 14.78
C ASP A 11 28.92 6.69 13.45
N ARG A 12 29.56 6.18 12.38
CA ARG A 12 29.45 6.76 11.05
C ARG A 12 28.03 6.68 10.49
N GLU A 13 27.33 5.56 10.66
CA GLU A 13 25.95 5.41 10.18
C GLU A 13 24.97 6.30 10.96
N ALA A 14 25.17 6.43 12.28
CA ALA A 14 24.45 7.36 13.13
C ALA A 14 24.61 8.82 12.68
N GLU A 15 25.85 9.27 12.46
CA GLU A 15 26.12 10.63 11.99
C GLU A 15 25.58 10.87 10.56
N ARG A 16 25.63 9.87 9.66
CA ARG A 16 24.99 9.97 8.33
C ARG A 16 23.47 10.17 8.43
N PHE A 17 22.81 9.47 9.35
CA PHE A 17 21.37 9.66 9.62
C PHE A 17 21.10 11.06 10.16
N LEU A 18 21.83 11.50 11.19
CA LEU A 18 21.68 12.84 11.78
C LEU A 18 21.91 13.95 10.77
N ASP A 19 22.95 13.86 9.94
CA ASP A 19 23.23 14.81 8.86
C ASP A 19 22.07 14.90 7.87
N SER A 20 21.54 13.74 7.45
CA SER A 20 20.42 13.68 6.52
C SER A 20 19.17 14.30 7.12
N VAL A 21 18.93 14.05 8.40
CA VAL A 21 17.78 14.58 9.13
C VAL A 21 17.89 16.10 9.31
N ASN A 22 19.03 16.58 9.79
CA ASN A 22 19.26 17.98 10.13
C ASN A 22 19.24 18.90 8.90
N ARG A 23 19.79 18.45 7.76
CA ARG A 23 19.78 19.23 6.50
C ARG A 23 18.37 19.54 6.00
N SER A 24 17.40 18.68 6.33
CA SER A 24 16.01 18.87 5.91
C SER A 24 15.32 20.01 6.68
N GLY A 25 15.52 20.08 8.01
CA GLY A 25 14.82 21.01 8.90
C GLY A 25 13.32 20.74 9.08
N PHE A 26 12.82 19.53 8.78
CA PHE A 26 11.36 19.27 8.76
C PHE A 26 10.76 18.91 10.10
N TRP A 27 11.50 18.11 10.85
CA TRP A 27 10.98 17.47 12.03
C TRP A 27 11.17 18.35 13.24
N ARG A 28 10.18 18.30 14.13
CA ARG A 28 10.11 19.10 15.35
C ARG A 28 10.24 18.25 16.60
N PHE A 29 9.88 16.97 16.52
CA PHE A 29 9.92 16.02 17.64
C PHE A 29 10.32 14.64 17.15
N VAL A 30 10.74 13.79 18.08
CA VAL A 30 10.88 12.34 17.90
C VAL A 30 9.94 11.63 18.88
N ASP A 31 9.02 10.83 18.35
CA ASP A 31 8.12 9.93 19.08
C ASP A 31 8.79 8.57 19.24
N LEU A 32 9.42 8.31 20.40
CA LEU A 32 10.05 7.05 20.73
C LEU A 32 9.07 6.15 21.45
N ARG A 33 8.85 4.94 20.94
CA ARG A 33 8.04 3.90 21.55
C ARG A 33 8.91 2.71 21.81
N LEU A 34 9.03 2.34 23.08
CA LEU A 34 9.95 1.28 23.45
C LEU A 34 9.38 0.30 24.45
N CYS A 35 9.86 -0.93 24.34
CA CYS A 35 9.63 -2.05 25.24
C CYS A 35 10.98 -2.48 25.81
N ALA A 36 11.10 -2.55 27.13
CA ALA A 36 12.30 -2.95 27.83
C ALA A 36 11.97 -3.96 28.95
N ILE A 37 12.95 -4.79 29.27
CA ILE A 37 12.90 -5.75 30.39
C ILE A 37 13.92 -5.36 31.45
N ARG A 38 13.61 -5.63 32.71
CA ARG A 38 14.52 -5.35 33.82
C ARG A 38 15.48 -6.51 34.03
N SER A 39 16.78 -6.20 34.13
CA SER A 39 17.83 -7.13 34.57
C SER A 39 18.63 -6.45 35.69
N GLY A 40 18.47 -6.94 36.92
CA GLY A 40 18.96 -6.25 38.11
C GLY A 40 18.40 -4.82 38.23
N ASP A 41 19.28 -3.83 38.22
CA ASP A 41 18.92 -2.41 38.30
C ASP A 41 18.87 -1.71 36.93
N GLN A 42 19.04 -2.45 35.83
CA GLN A 42 19.08 -1.90 34.49
C GLN A 42 17.84 -2.27 33.67
N TRP A 43 17.40 -1.35 32.80
CA TRP A 43 16.43 -1.63 31.75
C TRP A 43 17.15 -1.99 30.46
N ILE A 44 16.86 -3.15 29.89
CA ILE A 44 17.44 -3.61 28.63
C ILE A 44 16.39 -3.50 27.53
N ASN A 45 16.73 -2.85 26.43
CA ASN A 45 15.88 -2.70 25.26
C ASN A 45 15.52 -4.06 24.65
N LEU A 46 14.23 -4.30 24.47
CA LEU A 46 13.73 -5.37 23.60
C LEU A 46 13.40 -4.82 22.22
N ALA A 47 12.65 -3.73 22.15
CA ALA A 47 12.29 -3.08 20.90
C ALA A 47 12.13 -1.58 21.11
N THR A 48 12.76 -0.77 20.27
CA THR A 48 12.55 0.68 20.19
C THR A 48 12.16 1.04 18.77
N ARG A 49 11.11 1.85 18.61
CA ARG A 49 10.78 2.48 17.33
C ARG A 49 10.52 3.96 17.52
N GLY A 50 11.24 4.78 16.77
CA GLY A 50 11.13 6.22 16.75
C GLY A 50 10.53 6.73 15.46
N PHE A 51 9.60 7.68 15.55
CA PHE A 51 9.08 8.43 14.41
C PHE A 51 9.41 9.90 14.57
N LEU A 52 10.11 10.47 13.61
CA LEU A 52 10.28 11.91 13.57
C LEU A 52 9.00 12.53 12.99
N ASP A 53 8.47 13.53 13.69
CA ASP A 53 7.21 14.19 13.33
C ASP A 53 7.43 15.69 13.07
N HIS A 54 6.76 16.21 12.05
CA HIS A 54 6.82 17.61 11.64
C HIS A 54 5.74 18.47 12.33
N ARG A 55 4.68 17.84 12.84
CA ARG A 55 3.57 18.50 13.54
C ARG A 55 4.02 18.95 14.93
N ALA A 56 3.20 19.77 15.59
CA ALA A 56 3.45 20.19 16.98
C ALA A 56 3.28 19.00 17.96
N GLY A 57 4.09 18.94 19.03
CA GLY A 57 4.14 17.83 19.99
C GLY A 57 2.78 17.34 20.52
N PRO A 58 1.81 18.22 20.86
CA PRO A 58 0.49 17.79 21.35
C PRO A 58 -0.37 17.01 20.35
N SER A 59 0.05 16.90 19.08
CA SER A 59 -0.68 16.16 18.05
C SER A 59 -0.15 14.75 17.80
N VAL A 60 0.91 14.34 18.52
CA VAL A 60 1.41 12.96 18.49
C VAL A 60 0.42 12.07 19.26
N PRO A 61 -0.07 10.96 18.67
CA PRO A 61 -0.97 10.05 19.37
C PRO A 61 -0.33 9.53 20.67
N GLU A 62 -1.07 9.60 21.77
CA GLU A 62 -0.61 9.10 23.07
C GLU A 62 -0.87 7.60 23.21
N TYR A 63 0.12 6.89 23.75
CA TYR A 63 0.03 5.46 24.06
C TYR A 63 0.13 5.26 25.57
N SER A 64 -0.84 4.54 26.14
CA SER A 64 -0.82 4.23 27.57
C SER A 64 0.38 3.35 27.91
N PRO A 65 1.20 3.72 28.90
CA PRO A 65 2.36 2.93 29.28
C PRO A 65 1.95 1.61 29.92
N VAL A 66 2.78 0.58 29.74
CA VAL A 66 2.66 -0.70 30.44
C VAL A 66 3.82 -0.80 31.42
N ASN A 67 3.57 -0.44 32.68
CA ASN A 67 4.58 -0.45 33.73
C ASN A 67 4.37 -1.65 34.66
N ARG A 68 5.37 -2.53 34.72
CA ARG A 68 5.44 -3.72 35.58
C ARG A 68 6.81 -3.74 36.27
N PRO A 69 6.98 -4.49 37.38
CA PRO A 69 8.26 -4.56 38.08
C PRO A 69 9.43 -4.92 37.16
N ASP A 70 9.19 -5.85 36.24
CA ASP A 70 10.23 -6.43 35.39
C ASP A 70 10.09 -6.08 33.91
N PHE A 71 9.04 -5.36 33.53
CA PHE A 71 8.76 -5.02 32.14
C PHE A 71 8.18 -3.62 32.02
N ARG A 72 8.64 -2.87 31.02
CA ARG A 72 8.17 -1.50 30.76
C ARG A 72 7.95 -1.30 29.27
N ALA A 73 6.76 -0.86 28.88
CA ALA A 73 6.50 -0.29 27.56
C ALA A 73 6.09 1.18 27.73
N GLN A 74 6.80 2.10 27.08
CA GLN A 74 6.57 3.53 27.26
C GLN A 74 6.86 4.31 25.98
N GLN A 75 6.06 5.36 25.82
CA GLN A 75 6.22 6.38 24.80
C GLN A 75 6.96 7.57 25.43
N VAL A 76 7.95 8.08 24.71
CA VAL A 76 8.71 9.28 25.06
C VAL A 76 8.71 10.20 23.85
N VAL A 77 8.15 11.39 23.98
CA VAL A 77 8.13 12.40 22.92
C VAL A 77 9.14 13.47 23.27
N LEU A 78 10.22 13.56 22.49
CA LEU A 78 11.32 14.48 22.74
C LEU A 78 11.38 15.57 21.65
N PRO A 79 11.76 16.82 21.97
CA PRO A 79 12.10 17.83 20.97
C PRO A 79 13.19 17.35 20.03
N ILE A 80 13.14 17.75 18.74
CA ILE A 80 14.10 17.28 17.71
C ILE A 80 15.56 17.57 18.06
N ARG A 81 15.83 18.62 18.85
CA ARG A 81 17.19 18.96 19.31
C ARG A 81 17.85 17.87 20.14
N GLU A 82 17.06 16.98 20.76
CA GLU A 82 17.53 15.88 21.59
C GLU A 82 17.80 14.61 20.77
N LEU A 83 17.46 14.59 19.48
CA LEU A 83 17.67 13.43 18.61
C LEU A 83 19.13 13.00 18.54
N ALA A 84 20.06 13.96 18.52
CA ALA A 84 21.50 13.65 18.44
C ALA A 84 21.97 12.87 19.67
N ASP A 85 21.49 13.25 20.86
CA ASP A 85 21.85 12.58 22.11
C ASP A 85 21.22 11.19 22.19
N VAL A 86 19.96 11.04 21.75
CA VAL A 86 19.29 9.75 21.62
C VAL A 86 20.07 8.83 20.67
N VAL A 87 20.37 9.27 19.45
CA VAL A 87 21.05 8.46 18.44
C VAL A 87 22.43 8.02 18.93
N ARG A 88 23.21 8.94 19.52
CA ARG A 88 24.53 8.63 20.07
C ARG A 88 24.47 7.73 21.29
N GLY A 89 23.46 7.89 22.15
CA GLY A 89 23.21 6.99 23.28
C GLY A 89 22.92 5.56 22.81
N ILE A 90 22.07 5.40 21.80
CA ILE A 90 21.80 4.08 21.23
C ILE A 90 23.07 3.50 20.60
N ALA A 91 23.88 4.32 19.90
CA ALA A 91 25.13 3.87 19.28
C ALA A 91 26.21 3.48 20.32
N SER A 92 26.26 4.20 21.45
CA SER A 92 27.17 3.90 22.55
C SER A 92 26.70 2.72 23.40
N GLY A 93 25.43 2.34 23.30
CA GLY A 93 24.83 1.21 23.99
C GLY A 93 23.95 1.57 25.19
N GLU A 94 23.76 2.85 25.48
CA GLU A 94 22.95 3.35 26.59
C GLU A 94 22.38 4.74 26.28
N ALA A 95 21.06 4.92 26.43
CA ALA A 95 20.42 6.22 26.24
C ALA A 95 19.54 6.60 27.43
N GLU A 96 19.63 7.87 27.84
CA GLU A 96 18.71 8.50 28.79
C GLU A 96 17.48 9.03 28.05
N LEU A 97 16.30 8.52 28.38
CA LEU A 97 15.05 8.80 27.65
C LEU A 97 13.97 9.39 28.56
N GLY A 98 14.25 10.52 29.19
CA GLY A 98 13.38 11.11 30.21
C GLY A 98 13.83 10.68 31.62
N ASP A 99 12.99 9.94 32.34
CA ASP A 99 13.24 9.50 33.72
C ASP A 99 13.90 8.11 33.84
N TRP A 100 14.33 7.53 32.72
CA TRP A 100 14.87 6.18 32.65
C TRP A 100 16.04 6.08 31.68
N THR A 101 16.97 5.21 32.05
CA THR A 101 18.15 4.85 31.27
C THR A 101 17.95 3.46 30.69
N VAL A 102 18.07 3.35 29.37
CA VAL A 102 17.85 2.10 28.65
C VAL A 102 19.13 1.64 27.99
N ARG A 103 19.49 0.40 28.27
CA ARG A 103 20.64 -0.29 27.70
C ARG A 103 20.27 -0.95 26.38
N TYR A 104 21.02 -0.66 25.34
CA TYR A 104 20.86 -1.20 23.99
C TYR A 104 21.85 -2.34 23.68
N THR A 105 22.71 -2.70 24.63
CA THR A 105 23.58 -3.87 24.54
C THR A 105 22.88 -5.11 25.11
N GLY A 106 23.13 -6.27 24.49
CA GLY A 106 22.71 -7.57 25.04
C GLY A 106 23.42 -7.86 26.37
N ALA A 107 23.02 -8.91 27.09
CA ALA A 107 23.54 -9.22 28.43
C ALA A 107 25.07 -9.46 28.48
N SER A 108 25.69 -9.81 27.35
CA SER A 108 27.13 -10.08 27.24
C SER A 108 28.03 -8.83 27.15
N ASP A 109 27.50 -7.63 27.46
CA ASP A 109 28.17 -6.32 27.32
C ASP A 109 28.80 -6.07 25.93
N ARG A 110 28.35 -6.82 24.92
CA ARG A 110 28.82 -6.62 23.56
C ARG A 110 28.24 -5.31 23.01
N PRO A 111 29.08 -4.42 22.46
CA PRO A 111 28.63 -3.15 21.93
C PRO A 111 27.66 -3.33 20.76
N VAL A 112 26.89 -2.28 20.47
CA VAL A 112 25.99 -2.19 19.32
C VAL A 112 26.81 -2.17 18.03
N THR A 113 27.02 -3.34 17.42
CA THR A 113 27.95 -3.49 16.29
C THR A 113 27.34 -3.32 14.90
N ASP A 114 26.01 -3.24 14.78
CA ASP A 114 25.34 -3.26 13.47
C ASP A 114 24.21 -2.22 13.38
N MET A 115 24.57 -0.94 13.47
CA MET A 115 23.70 0.15 13.01
C MET A 115 23.84 0.33 11.51
N ARG A 116 22.71 0.54 10.82
CA ARG A 116 22.67 0.80 9.38
C ARG A 116 21.75 1.96 9.10
N TYR A 117 22.27 2.96 8.39
CA TYR A 117 21.47 4.01 7.83
C TYR A 117 21.13 3.70 6.37
N GLY A 118 19.85 3.84 6.03
CA GLY A 118 19.33 3.68 4.69
C GLY A 118 18.27 4.72 4.35
N PHE A 119 18.03 4.87 3.05
CA PHE A 119 16.89 5.61 2.55
C PHE A 119 15.90 4.60 1.94
N GLY A 120 14.70 4.51 2.51
CA GLY A 120 13.63 3.67 2.00
C GLY A 120 12.81 4.43 0.97
N GLU A 121 12.84 3.98 -0.28
CA GLU A 121 12.06 4.53 -1.39
C GLU A 121 10.72 3.80 -1.52
N LEU A 122 9.63 4.54 -1.61
CA LEU A 122 8.32 4.01 -2.00
C LEU A 122 8.42 3.42 -3.42
N GLY A 123 7.96 2.18 -3.57
CA GLY A 123 7.97 1.48 -4.86
C GLY A 123 9.22 0.66 -5.16
N ALA A 124 10.24 0.64 -4.29
CA ALA A 124 11.38 -0.24 -4.46
C ALA A 124 10.96 -1.72 -4.32
N PRO A 125 11.11 -2.57 -5.35
CA PRO A 125 10.52 -3.91 -5.41
C PRO A 125 11.11 -4.94 -4.42
N TYR A 126 12.17 -4.58 -3.68
CA TYR A 126 12.92 -5.52 -2.83
C TYR A 126 13.18 -5.02 -1.41
N HIS A 127 12.53 -3.94 -0.99
CA HIS A 127 12.69 -3.42 0.36
C HIS A 127 11.34 -3.41 1.07
N SER A 128 11.20 -4.22 2.13
CA SER A 128 10.18 -3.98 3.14
C SER A 128 10.52 -2.65 3.79
N ALA A 129 9.92 -1.57 3.31
CA ALA A 129 10.14 -0.27 3.91
C ALA A 129 9.82 -0.39 5.41
N ALA A 130 10.71 0.14 6.26
CA ALA A 130 10.43 0.28 7.69
C ALA A 130 9.20 1.16 7.95
N TYR A 131 8.68 1.83 6.91
CA TYR A 131 7.47 2.62 6.94
C TYR A 131 6.80 2.57 5.56
N ASP A 132 5.59 2.03 5.47
CA ASP A 132 4.92 1.70 4.20
C ASP A 132 4.09 2.85 3.62
N GLU A 133 3.94 3.96 4.35
CA GLU A 133 3.14 5.09 3.90
C GLU A 133 3.96 6.15 3.14
N TRP A 134 5.21 6.39 3.56
CA TRP A 134 6.10 7.43 3.04
C TRP A 134 7.51 6.89 2.80
N SER A 135 8.22 7.47 1.83
CA SER A 135 9.67 7.29 1.76
C SER A 135 10.30 7.87 3.03
N CYS A 136 11.41 7.31 3.49
CA CYS A 136 11.98 7.71 4.77
C CYS A 136 13.50 7.53 4.85
N HIS A 137 14.12 8.37 5.67
CA HIS A 137 15.41 8.02 6.24
C HIS A 137 15.17 7.04 7.38
N ALA A 138 15.90 5.93 7.39
CA ALA A 138 15.79 4.91 8.42
C ALA A 138 17.17 4.62 9.01
N LEU A 139 17.29 4.71 10.34
CA LEU A 139 18.41 4.15 11.08
C LEU A 139 17.91 2.89 11.78
N VAL A 140 18.49 1.75 11.44
CA VAL A 140 18.06 0.44 11.95
C VAL A 140 19.22 -0.22 12.68
N HIS A 141 18.92 -0.85 13.81
CA HIS A 141 19.82 -1.71 14.55
C HIS A 141 19.15 -3.02 14.92
N HIS A 142 19.89 -4.12 14.74
CA HIS A 142 19.52 -5.44 15.24
C HIS A 142 20.58 -5.90 16.25
N GLY A 143 20.16 -6.11 17.50
CA GLY A 143 21.02 -6.55 18.58
C GLY A 143 20.98 -8.07 18.80
N ALA A 144 21.24 -8.47 20.05
CA ALA A 144 21.17 -9.86 20.50
C ALA A 144 19.75 -10.44 20.34
N SER A 145 19.62 -11.76 20.36
CA SER A 145 18.32 -12.43 20.35
C SER A 145 17.46 -11.91 21.52
N MET A 146 16.21 -11.52 21.26
CA MET A 146 15.27 -11.16 22.32
C MET A 146 15.12 -12.31 23.32
N TRP A 147 15.13 -13.55 22.84
CA TRP A 147 15.09 -14.74 23.70
C TRP A 147 16.27 -14.78 24.67
N GLU A 148 17.49 -14.57 24.19
CA GLU A 148 18.70 -14.55 25.04
C GLU A 148 18.61 -13.42 26.07
N VAL A 149 18.23 -12.21 25.64
CA VAL A 149 18.09 -11.05 26.55
C VAL A 149 17.06 -11.32 27.64
N VAL A 150 15.92 -11.92 27.31
CA VAL A 150 14.87 -12.25 28.29
C VAL A 150 15.34 -13.33 29.27
N MET A 151 16.01 -14.37 28.78
CA MET A 151 16.55 -15.44 29.61
C MET A 151 17.67 -14.95 30.53
N ASP A 152 18.58 -14.13 30.02
CA ASP A 152 19.70 -13.55 30.78
C ASP A 152 19.21 -12.55 31.84
N ALA A 153 18.05 -11.92 31.60
CA ALA A 153 17.35 -11.11 32.60
C ALA A 153 16.63 -11.94 33.69
N GLY A 154 16.68 -13.27 33.61
CA GLY A 154 16.11 -14.18 34.60
C GLY A 154 14.62 -14.48 34.40
N HIS A 155 14.06 -14.20 33.23
CA HIS A 155 12.63 -14.37 32.95
C HIS A 155 12.38 -15.55 32.01
N ALA A 156 11.38 -16.38 32.29
CA ALA A 156 10.89 -17.32 31.30
C ALA A 156 9.97 -16.57 30.30
N PRO A 157 10.09 -16.79 28.98
CA PRO A 157 9.26 -16.05 28.00
C PRO A 157 7.75 -16.22 28.17
N GLY A 158 7.30 -17.32 28.78
CA GLY A 158 5.89 -17.50 29.16
C GLY A 158 5.43 -16.61 30.33
N GLU A 159 6.34 -16.24 31.24
CA GLU A 159 6.05 -15.34 32.37
C GLU A 159 5.88 -13.89 31.89
N LEU A 160 6.62 -13.49 30.85
CA LEU A 160 6.47 -12.18 30.22
C LEU A 160 5.05 -12.01 29.63
N ASP A 161 4.57 -13.02 28.89
CA ASP A 161 3.20 -13.04 28.38
C ASP A 161 2.16 -12.99 29.52
N GLY A 162 2.39 -13.72 30.62
CA GLY A 162 1.53 -13.68 31.81
C GLY A 162 1.46 -12.28 32.43
N THR A 163 2.61 -11.64 32.58
CA THR A 163 2.76 -10.29 33.15
C THR A 163 2.03 -9.23 32.32
N ILE A 164 2.09 -9.36 30.99
CA ILE A 164 1.42 -8.47 30.04
C ILE A 164 -0.10 -8.67 30.05
N ARG A 165 -0.56 -9.93 30.15
CA ARG A 165 -1.99 -10.26 30.23
C ARG A 165 -2.64 -9.86 31.56
N GLY A 166 -1.87 -9.83 32.65
CA GLY A 166 -2.39 -9.49 33.99
C GLY A 166 -2.73 -8.01 34.20
N GLY A 167 -2.63 -7.17 33.15
CA GLY A 167 -2.81 -5.73 33.26
C GLY A 167 -4.24 -5.20 33.15
N PRO A 168 -4.46 -3.92 33.50
CA PRO A 168 -5.76 -3.27 33.30
C PRO A 168 -6.14 -3.15 31.82
N ASN A 169 -5.14 -3.09 30.94
CA ASN A 169 -5.28 -3.17 29.48
C ASN A 169 -4.53 -4.43 29.00
N PRO A 170 -5.15 -5.61 29.02
CA PRO A 170 -4.46 -6.85 28.70
C PRO A 170 -4.15 -6.92 27.20
N TYR A 171 -2.92 -7.31 26.85
CA TYR A 171 -2.54 -7.67 25.49
C TYR A 171 -2.51 -9.19 25.35
N GLY A 172 -2.75 -9.71 24.13
CA GLY A 172 -2.83 -11.16 23.89
C GLY A 172 -1.50 -11.87 24.09
N SER A 173 -0.40 -11.19 23.80
CA SER A 173 0.99 -11.63 23.99
C SER A 173 1.94 -10.44 23.93
N PHE A 174 3.22 -10.66 24.18
CA PHE A 174 4.27 -9.68 23.94
C PHE A 174 4.35 -9.23 22.47
N SER A 175 4.19 -10.15 21.52
CA SER A 175 4.15 -9.79 20.09
C SER A 175 2.95 -8.89 19.75
N ASP A 176 1.80 -9.12 20.38
CA ASP A 176 0.63 -8.24 20.24
C ASP A 176 0.90 -6.84 20.82
N LEU A 177 1.53 -6.79 22.01
CA LEU A 177 1.96 -5.53 22.62
C LEU A 177 2.92 -4.76 21.71
N ILE A 178 4.03 -5.36 21.24
CA ILE A 178 4.96 -4.66 20.35
C ILE A 178 4.22 -4.19 19.09
N ARG A 179 3.40 -5.04 18.49
CA ARG A 179 2.68 -4.69 17.25
C ARG A 179 1.76 -3.48 17.44
N ARG A 180 1.10 -3.41 18.59
CA ARG A 180 0.15 -2.33 18.89
C ARG A 180 0.85 -1.07 19.38
N PHE A 181 1.94 -1.22 20.13
CA PHE A 181 2.66 -0.13 20.78
C PHE A 181 3.71 0.48 19.85
N CYS A 182 4.67 -0.32 19.39
CA CYS A 182 5.73 0.10 18.46
C CYS A 182 5.29 0.04 16.98
N GLY A 183 4.03 -0.28 16.68
CA GLY A 183 3.52 -0.40 15.31
C GLY A 183 3.90 -1.73 14.65
N ARG A 184 3.93 -1.80 13.31
CA ARG A 184 4.39 -2.99 12.57
C ARG A 184 5.90 -2.90 12.26
N PRO A 185 6.84 -3.34 13.11
CA PRO A 185 8.10 -3.87 12.60
C PRO A 185 7.75 -5.08 11.72
N GLY A 186 8.69 -5.63 10.95
CA GLY A 186 8.48 -6.93 10.29
C GLY A 186 7.96 -8.01 11.28
N ARG A 187 7.58 -9.21 10.81
CA ARG A 187 7.17 -10.32 11.70
C ARG A 187 8.13 -10.34 12.91
N LEU A 188 7.65 -10.08 14.13
CA LEU A 188 8.43 -10.12 15.36
C LEU A 188 7.81 -11.17 16.28
N ASP A 189 8.63 -12.13 16.68
CA ASP A 189 8.39 -13.21 17.63
C ASP A 189 9.61 -13.26 18.56
N ILE A 190 9.41 -13.37 19.88
CA ILE A 190 10.52 -13.50 20.84
C ILE A 190 11.48 -14.64 20.43
N ARG A 191 10.95 -15.71 19.85
CA ARG A 191 11.70 -16.94 19.55
C ARG A 191 12.56 -16.88 18.29
N GLY A 192 12.46 -15.83 17.48
CA GLY A 192 13.15 -15.75 16.19
C GLY A 192 13.77 -14.39 15.86
N HIS A 193 13.70 -13.43 16.79
CA HIS A 193 14.02 -12.05 16.48
C HIS A 193 15.07 -11.46 17.41
N SER A 194 15.96 -10.68 16.81
CA SER A 194 16.86 -9.80 17.52
C SER A 194 16.10 -8.67 18.20
N THR A 195 16.68 -8.15 19.28
CA THR A 195 16.33 -6.83 19.79
C THR A 195 16.45 -5.80 18.67
N THR A 196 15.56 -4.81 18.65
CA THR A 196 15.46 -3.88 17.52
C THR A 196 15.49 -2.43 17.96
N VAL A 197 16.10 -1.60 17.12
CA VAL A 197 15.91 -0.16 17.10
C VAL A 197 15.62 0.26 15.67
N GLU A 198 14.56 1.04 15.47
CA GLU A 198 14.24 1.65 14.19
C GLU A 198 13.90 3.13 14.41
N LEU A 199 14.70 4.06 13.89
CA LEU A 199 14.36 5.48 13.85
C LEU A 199 13.99 5.86 12.42
N ILE A 200 12.79 6.40 12.25
CA ILE A 200 12.17 6.65 10.96
C ILE A 200 11.93 8.15 10.84
N ALA A 201 12.45 8.75 9.77
CA ALA A 201 12.22 10.14 9.41
C ALA A 201 11.49 10.20 8.05
N PRO A 202 10.15 10.26 8.05
CA PRO A 202 9.35 10.27 6.83
C PRO A 202 9.56 11.54 6.01
N VAL A 203 9.70 11.38 4.69
CA VAL A 203 9.65 12.45 3.68
C VAL A 203 8.28 12.37 3.02
N ALA A 204 7.31 13.06 3.62
CA ALA A 204 5.89 12.82 3.37
C ALA A 204 5.35 13.57 2.16
N VAL A 205 5.80 13.20 0.96
CA VAL A 205 5.28 13.62 -0.34
C VAL A 205 5.30 12.44 -1.32
N ARG A 206 4.21 12.22 -2.06
CA ARG A 206 4.06 11.06 -2.98
C ARG A 206 3.00 11.31 -4.07
N PHE A 207 2.98 10.45 -5.08
CA PHE A 207 1.87 10.35 -6.04
C PHE A 207 0.63 9.73 -5.38
N ASP A 208 -0.53 10.29 -5.70
CA ASP A 208 -1.80 9.67 -5.37
C ASP A 208 -2.25 8.69 -6.46
N ARG A 209 -3.04 7.68 -6.06
CA ARG A 209 -3.64 6.66 -6.92
C ARG A 209 -4.63 7.23 -7.95
N GLU A 210 -5.06 8.47 -7.76
CA GLU A 210 -5.90 9.20 -8.71
C GLU A 210 -5.13 9.71 -9.94
N SER A 211 -3.80 9.69 -9.92
CA SER A 211 -3.00 10.01 -11.10
C SER A 211 -3.34 9.10 -12.27
N ALA A 212 -3.64 9.69 -13.43
CA ALA A 212 -4.11 8.95 -14.60
C ALA A 212 -3.98 9.76 -15.90
N ILE A 213 -4.11 9.07 -17.02
CA ILE A 213 -4.41 9.69 -18.32
C ILE A 213 -5.82 10.30 -18.21
N SER A 214 -5.90 11.63 -18.25
CA SER A 214 -7.16 12.38 -18.08
C SER A 214 -7.77 12.77 -19.42
N ALA A 215 -6.97 12.88 -20.48
CA ALA A 215 -7.40 13.08 -21.86
C ALA A 215 -6.37 12.48 -22.86
N PRO A 216 -6.70 12.33 -24.15
CA PRO A 216 -5.76 11.76 -25.14
C PRO A 216 -4.41 12.48 -25.23
N ASP A 217 -4.38 13.78 -24.95
CA ASP A 217 -3.17 14.62 -24.96
C ASP A 217 -2.73 15.03 -23.55
N ARG A 218 -3.30 14.43 -22.49
CA ARG A 218 -3.11 14.87 -21.11
C ARG A 218 -3.04 13.75 -20.09
N VAL A 219 -2.06 13.85 -19.22
CA VAL A 219 -1.96 13.10 -17.96
C VAL A 219 -2.14 14.07 -16.82
N THR A 220 -3.02 13.74 -15.88
CA THR A 220 -3.13 14.47 -14.62
C THR A 220 -2.38 13.70 -13.54
N LEU A 221 -1.32 14.31 -13.02
CA LEU A 221 -0.55 13.83 -11.88
C LEU A 221 -1.16 14.40 -10.62
N VAL A 222 -1.64 13.53 -9.74
CA VAL A 222 -2.15 13.93 -8.43
C VAL A 222 -1.07 13.65 -7.40
N LEU A 223 -0.72 14.66 -6.61
CA LEU A 223 0.28 14.55 -5.54
C LEU A 223 -0.37 14.78 -4.19
N ARG A 224 0.14 14.10 -3.17
CA ARG A 224 -0.22 14.34 -1.77
C ARG A 224 1.03 14.57 -0.95
N ALA A 225 0.95 15.51 0.00
CA ALA A 225 1.98 15.72 1.01
C ALA A 225 1.33 15.89 2.38
N ALA A 226 2.03 15.50 3.46
CA ALA A 226 1.50 15.67 4.81
C ALA A 226 1.42 17.15 5.23
N ALA A 227 2.32 17.99 4.71
CA ALA A 227 2.37 19.41 5.01
C ALA A 227 3.20 20.20 3.99
N ASP A 228 3.04 21.53 3.98
CA ASP A 228 3.73 22.45 3.07
C ASP A 228 5.27 22.35 3.15
N ILE A 229 5.78 21.99 4.33
CA ILE A 229 7.23 21.90 4.55
C ILE A 229 7.90 20.83 3.68
N PHE A 230 7.19 19.75 3.33
CA PHE A 230 7.72 18.68 2.48
C PHE A 230 7.72 19.05 0.99
N VAL A 231 6.87 19.99 0.57
CA VAL A 231 6.80 20.43 -0.84
C VAL A 231 7.71 21.62 -1.11
N ALA A 232 8.09 22.37 -0.08
CA ALA A 232 8.97 23.54 -0.17
C ALA A 232 10.36 23.24 -0.77
N LYS A 233 10.84 21.99 -0.67
CA LYS A 233 12.14 21.52 -1.17
C LYS A 233 12.01 20.35 -2.16
N ALA A 234 10.80 20.10 -2.67
CA ALA A 234 10.54 19.00 -3.58
C ALA A 234 10.34 19.48 -5.02
N GLU A 235 10.70 18.61 -5.96
CA GLU A 235 10.59 18.80 -7.39
C GLU A 235 9.79 17.65 -7.99
N LEU A 236 8.92 17.96 -8.94
CA LEU A 236 8.27 16.97 -9.78
C LEU A 236 8.96 16.96 -11.14
N GLY A 237 9.63 15.86 -11.45
CA GLY A 237 10.20 15.59 -12.77
C GLY A 237 9.34 14.59 -13.53
N TRP A 238 9.30 14.72 -14.86
CA TRP A 238 8.74 13.67 -15.71
C TRP A 238 9.49 13.55 -17.02
N THR A 239 9.53 12.33 -17.53
CA THR A 239 10.00 11.97 -18.86
C THR A 239 8.85 11.38 -19.65
N VAL A 240 8.72 11.78 -20.90
CA VAL A 240 7.68 11.31 -21.83
C VAL A 240 8.35 10.98 -23.15
N GLY A 241 8.08 9.80 -23.70
CA GLY A 241 8.72 9.37 -24.93
C GLY A 241 8.02 8.21 -25.63
N ALA A 242 8.51 7.95 -26.83
CA ALA A 242 8.17 6.78 -27.64
C ALA A 242 9.33 5.77 -27.61
N ALA A 243 9.02 4.49 -27.79
CA ALA A 243 10.04 3.46 -27.92
C ALA A 243 11.00 3.78 -29.08
N GLY A 244 12.31 3.74 -28.80
CA GLY A 244 13.35 4.02 -29.80
C GLY A 244 13.57 5.50 -30.15
N GLN A 245 12.91 6.44 -29.46
CA GLN A 245 13.10 7.88 -29.65
C GLN A 245 13.65 8.55 -28.37
N PRO A 246 14.42 9.64 -28.50
CA PRO A 246 14.84 10.43 -27.35
C PRO A 246 13.63 10.93 -26.54
N SER A 247 13.67 10.73 -25.23
CA SER A 247 12.59 11.18 -24.33
C SER A 247 12.66 12.68 -24.10
N ARG A 248 11.50 13.31 -23.97
CA ARG A 248 11.37 14.69 -23.48
C ARG A 248 11.31 14.66 -21.98
N HIS A 249 12.10 15.49 -21.32
CA HIS A 249 12.05 15.65 -19.87
C HIS A 249 11.65 17.08 -19.51
N ARG A 250 10.96 17.21 -18.39
CA ARG A 250 10.62 18.51 -17.79
C ARG A 250 10.51 18.32 -16.29
N SER A 251 10.70 19.41 -15.57
CA SER A 251 10.42 19.46 -14.15
C SER A 251 9.82 20.79 -13.73
N ILE A 252 9.21 20.79 -12.56
CA ILE A 252 8.69 21.96 -11.86
C ILE A 252 8.97 21.82 -10.36
N GLU A 253 9.14 22.95 -9.69
CA GLU A 253 9.21 22.97 -8.23
C GLU A 253 7.79 22.76 -7.65
N LEU A 254 7.65 21.88 -6.66
CA LEU A 254 6.35 21.59 -6.08
C LEU A 254 5.79 22.76 -5.26
N ARG A 255 6.64 23.66 -4.75
CA ARG A 255 6.20 24.88 -4.05
C ARG A 255 5.39 25.83 -4.94
N ASP A 256 5.54 25.74 -6.26
CA ASP A 256 4.82 26.58 -7.22
C ASP A 256 3.46 25.99 -7.64
N CYS A 257 3.15 24.77 -7.19
CA CYS A 257 1.87 24.14 -7.46
C CYS A 257 0.77 24.72 -6.58
N ARG A 258 -0.47 24.67 -7.08
CA ARG A 258 -1.64 25.01 -6.28
C ARG A 258 -2.00 23.85 -5.37
N TRP A 259 -1.61 23.94 -4.10
CA TRP A 259 -2.00 23.00 -3.07
C TRP A 259 -3.34 23.37 -2.44
N VAL A 260 -4.18 22.37 -2.21
CA VAL A 260 -5.46 22.51 -1.51
C VAL A 260 -5.50 21.55 -0.31
N PRO A 261 -6.14 21.93 0.80
CA PRO A 261 -6.33 21.02 1.93
C PRO A 261 -7.11 19.75 1.53
N ASP A 262 -6.67 18.59 2.01
CA ASP A 262 -7.29 17.28 1.79
C ASP A 262 -7.19 16.43 3.07
N ARG A 263 -8.22 16.54 3.92
CA ARG A 263 -8.29 15.90 5.25
C ARG A 263 -7.08 16.26 6.14
N GLU A 264 -6.20 15.32 6.41
CA GLU A 264 -4.97 15.47 7.22
C GLU A 264 -3.73 15.76 6.35
N SER A 265 -3.93 16.07 5.07
CA SER A 265 -2.87 16.27 4.09
C SER A 265 -3.18 17.48 3.19
N ILE A 266 -2.25 17.79 2.29
CA ILE A 266 -2.45 18.72 1.18
C ILE A 266 -2.33 17.97 -0.14
N ARG A 267 -3.06 18.44 -1.16
CA ARG A 267 -3.13 17.84 -2.48
C ARG A 267 -2.86 18.87 -3.58
N ALA A 268 -2.16 18.46 -4.63
CA ALA A 268 -1.98 19.23 -5.85
C ALA A 268 -2.27 18.37 -7.09
N GLU A 269 -2.70 19.02 -8.16
CA GLU A 269 -2.90 18.40 -9.47
C GLU A 269 -2.03 19.11 -10.49
N VAL A 270 -1.28 18.33 -11.27
CA VAL A 270 -0.38 18.82 -12.31
C VAL A 270 -0.74 18.17 -13.63
N ASP A 271 -1.14 18.99 -14.59
CA ASP A 271 -1.45 18.54 -15.93
C ASP A 271 -0.20 18.50 -16.81
N VAL A 272 0.14 17.30 -17.28
CA VAL A 272 1.24 17.04 -18.19
C VAL A 272 0.69 16.80 -19.59
N ARG A 273 1.15 17.61 -20.55
CA ARG A 273 0.82 17.40 -21.97
C ARG A 273 1.64 16.26 -22.56
N ILE A 274 0.95 15.32 -23.17
CA ILE A 274 1.52 14.22 -23.96
C ILE A 274 1.19 14.44 -25.45
N ARG A 275 1.95 13.82 -26.33
CA ARG A 275 1.77 13.86 -27.78
C ARG A 275 1.26 12.52 -28.26
N ARG A 276 0.48 12.56 -29.34
CA ARG A 276 0.19 11.36 -30.10
C ARG A 276 1.50 10.68 -30.51
N GLY A 277 1.63 9.39 -30.20
CA GLY A 277 2.85 8.62 -30.46
C GLY A 277 3.80 8.50 -29.26
N ASP A 278 3.58 9.23 -28.16
CA ASP A 278 4.22 8.86 -26.90
C ASP A 278 3.68 7.49 -26.46
N SER A 279 4.57 6.64 -25.91
CA SER A 279 4.21 5.29 -25.46
C SER A 279 4.36 5.11 -23.95
N PHE A 280 5.19 5.94 -23.30
CA PHE A 280 5.41 5.88 -21.87
C PHE A 280 5.63 7.27 -21.27
N MET A 281 5.33 7.36 -19.98
CA MET A 281 5.69 8.47 -19.13
C MET A 281 6.22 7.92 -17.81
N THR A 282 7.34 8.44 -17.35
CA THR A 282 7.85 8.19 -16.00
C THR A 282 7.89 9.52 -15.27
N SER A 283 7.21 9.60 -14.15
CA SER A 283 7.21 10.76 -13.26
C SER A 283 7.94 10.40 -11.98
N VAL A 284 8.69 11.36 -11.44
CA VAL A 284 9.48 11.20 -10.21
C VAL A 284 9.21 12.41 -9.32
N VAL A 285 9.02 12.16 -8.04
CA VAL A 285 9.10 13.19 -7.02
C VAL A 285 10.49 13.11 -6.42
N VAL A 286 11.21 14.23 -6.47
CA VAL A 286 12.57 14.35 -5.95
C VAL A 286 12.57 15.30 -4.78
N HIS A 287 13.31 14.94 -3.74
CA HIS A 287 13.50 15.77 -2.57
C HIS A 287 15.00 15.90 -2.27
N GLY A 288 15.57 17.07 -2.53
CA GLY A 288 17.02 17.24 -2.56
C GLY A 288 17.64 16.36 -3.65
N GLU A 289 18.47 15.39 -3.28
CA GLU A 289 19.12 14.46 -4.20
C GLU A 289 18.46 13.07 -4.24
N ARG A 290 17.29 12.91 -3.63
CA ARG A 290 16.62 11.60 -3.46
C ARG A 290 15.32 11.52 -4.23
N CYS A 291 15.13 10.41 -4.94
CA CYS A 291 13.81 10.03 -5.44
C CYS A 291 12.97 9.57 -4.26
N VAL A 292 11.88 10.28 -3.94
CA VAL A 292 10.98 9.92 -2.83
C VAL A 292 9.74 9.18 -3.32
N ASP A 293 9.40 9.29 -4.60
CA ASP A 293 8.37 8.46 -5.21
C ASP A 293 8.54 8.47 -6.73
N PHE A 294 8.09 7.41 -7.39
CA PHE A 294 8.05 7.37 -8.84
C PHE A 294 6.82 6.63 -9.33
N MET A 295 6.39 7.02 -10.52
CA MET A 295 5.25 6.42 -11.18
C MET A 295 5.52 6.33 -12.67
N SER A 296 5.34 5.13 -13.23
CA SER A 296 5.37 4.93 -14.67
C SER A 296 3.96 4.66 -15.19
N LEU A 297 3.56 5.46 -16.18
CA LEU A 297 2.29 5.34 -16.86
C LEU A 297 2.53 4.91 -18.31
N PRO A 298 1.99 3.76 -18.76
CA PRO A 298 1.93 3.48 -20.18
C PRO A 298 0.93 4.43 -20.82
N LEU A 299 1.38 5.27 -21.74
CA LEU A 299 0.55 6.29 -22.42
C LEU A 299 -0.10 5.69 -23.67
N ALA A 300 -0.95 4.70 -23.50
CA ALA A 300 -1.44 3.83 -24.57
C ALA A 300 -2.03 4.58 -25.79
N GLU A 301 -1.18 5.05 -26.71
CA GLU A 301 -1.55 5.59 -28.01
C GLU A 301 -0.49 5.42 -29.12
N ALA A 302 0.78 5.11 -28.83
CA ALA A 302 1.71 4.79 -29.93
C ALA A 302 1.47 3.38 -30.53
N GLY A 303 0.86 2.48 -29.75
CA GLY A 303 0.80 1.08 -30.13
C GLY A 303 -0.39 0.30 -29.60
N GLY A 304 -1.52 0.92 -29.25
CA GLY A 304 -2.74 0.21 -28.83
C GLY A 304 -2.56 -0.77 -27.66
N ASN A 305 -3.65 -1.39 -27.22
CA ASN A 305 -3.59 -2.39 -26.18
C ASN A 305 -2.84 -3.64 -26.68
N ILE A 306 -1.68 -3.94 -26.10
CA ILE A 306 -0.82 -5.06 -26.55
C ILE A 306 -1.54 -6.41 -26.49
N ARG A 307 -2.47 -6.59 -25.54
CA ARG A 307 -3.27 -7.81 -25.41
C ARG A 307 -4.26 -7.94 -26.55
N ILE A 308 -4.90 -6.82 -26.92
CA ILE A 308 -5.75 -6.74 -28.10
C ILE A 308 -4.93 -7.03 -29.36
N LYS A 309 -3.77 -6.40 -29.53
CA LYS A 309 -2.88 -6.64 -30.69
C LYS A 309 -2.43 -8.09 -30.81
N ALA A 310 -2.02 -8.68 -29.69
CA ALA A 310 -1.62 -10.09 -29.64
C ALA A 310 -2.80 -10.99 -30.04
N HIS A 311 -4.01 -10.69 -29.55
CA HIS A 311 -5.20 -11.45 -29.92
C HIS A 311 -5.61 -11.23 -31.38
N SER A 312 -5.42 -10.03 -31.93
CA SER A 312 -5.68 -9.74 -33.34
C SER A 312 -4.78 -10.51 -34.30
N ALA A 313 -3.66 -11.09 -33.83
CA ALA A 313 -2.84 -11.99 -34.64
C ALA A 313 -3.51 -13.36 -34.86
N VAL A 314 -4.45 -13.75 -34.01
CA VAL A 314 -5.18 -15.04 -34.08
C VAL A 314 -6.67 -14.88 -34.45
N ASP A 315 -7.27 -13.74 -34.11
CA ASP A 315 -8.62 -13.33 -34.50
C ASP A 315 -8.54 -11.97 -35.22
N PRO A 316 -8.22 -11.96 -36.54
CA PRO A 316 -8.11 -10.72 -37.31
C PRO A 316 -9.37 -9.88 -37.16
N SER A 317 -9.21 -8.57 -36.90
CA SER A 317 -10.32 -7.63 -36.64
C SER A 317 -11.19 -7.94 -35.41
N LEU A 318 -10.86 -9.01 -34.65
CA LEU A 318 -11.57 -9.45 -33.45
C LEU A 318 -13.05 -9.74 -33.71
N GLU A 319 -13.38 -10.21 -34.91
CA GLU A 319 -14.77 -10.44 -35.33
C GLU A 319 -15.44 -11.45 -34.42
N ARG A 320 -14.77 -12.58 -34.15
CA ARG A 320 -15.31 -13.63 -33.29
C ARG A 320 -15.50 -13.14 -31.86
N PHE A 321 -14.53 -12.43 -31.30
CA PHE A 321 -14.67 -11.82 -29.98
C PHE A 321 -15.87 -10.86 -29.92
N ARG A 322 -16.03 -9.99 -30.92
CA ARG A 322 -17.13 -9.01 -30.95
C ARG A 322 -18.49 -9.67 -31.08
N GLU A 323 -18.62 -10.67 -31.95
CA GLU A 323 -19.85 -11.46 -32.10
C GLU A 323 -20.24 -12.19 -30.81
N GLN A 324 -19.25 -12.67 -30.05
CA GLN A 324 -19.48 -13.36 -28.79
C GLN A 324 -19.81 -12.40 -27.64
N LEU A 325 -19.17 -11.24 -27.58
CA LEU A 325 -19.41 -10.22 -26.55
C LEU A 325 -20.77 -9.53 -26.73
N ASP A 326 -21.18 -9.31 -27.98
CA ASP A 326 -22.41 -8.61 -28.34
C ASP A 326 -23.26 -9.45 -29.32
N PRO A 327 -23.79 -10.58 -28.85
CA PRO A 327 -24.51 -11.52 -29.69
C PRO A 327 -25.85 -10.92 -30.16
N ALA A 328 -26.16 -11.11 -31.45
CA ALA A 328 -27.44 -10.70 -32.03
C ALA A 328 -28.65 -11.36 -31.32
N ARG A 329 -28.46 -12.56 -30.78
CA ARG A 329 -29.45 -13.31 -29.98
C ARG A 329 -28.84 -13.70 -28.63
N PRO A 330 -29.15 -12.97 -27.54
CA PRO A 330 -28.59 -13.22 -26.21
C PRO A 330 -28.78 -14.65 -25.73
N ASP A 331 -29.98 -15.21 -25.91
CA ASP A 331 -30.40 -16.54 -25.46
C ASP A 331 -29.62 -17.71 -26.11
N LYS A 332 -28.83 -17.44 -27.16
CA LYS A 332 -28.09 -18.44 -27.93
C LYS A 332 -26.58 -18.17 -28.02
N SER A 333 -26.05 -17.29 -27.16
CA SER A 333 -24.67 -16.82 -27.26
C SER A 333 -23.65 -17.87 -26.80
N LYS A 334 -23.28 -18.78 -27.70
CA LYS A 334 -22.11 -19.65 -27.49
C LYS A 334 -20.86 -18.77 -27.36
N GLY A 335 -20.20 -18.83 -26.20
CA GLY A 335 -18.92 -18.14 -25.97
C GLY A 335 -19.02 -16.74 -25.36
N PHE A 336 -20.21 -16.27 -24.95
CA PHE A 336 -20.33 -14.98 -24.25
C PHE A 336 -19.47 -14.92 -22.98
N GLU A 337 -19.49 -15.99 -22.17
CA GLU A 337 -18.66 -16.08 -20.96
C GLU A 337 -17.17 -15.93 -21.29
N HIS A 338 -16.71 -16.60 -22.35
CA HIS A 338 -15.33 -16.49 -22.82
C HIS A 338 -14.99 -15.07 -23.27
N ALA A 339 -15.87 -14.41 -24.01
CA ALA A 339 -15.68 -13.03 -24.46
C ALA A 339 -15.66 -12.03 -23.29
N VAL A 340 -16.48 -12.23 -22.26
CA VAL A 340 -16.39 -11.44 -21.02
C VAL A 340 -15.02 -11.63 -20.35
N GLY A 341 -14.54 -12.88 -20.25
CA GLY A 341 -13.20 -13.16 -19.72
C GLY A 341 -12.08 -12.45 -20.52
N LEU A 342 -12.14 -12.52 -21.86
CA LEU A 342 -11.21 -11.81 -22.74
C LEU A 342 -11.28 -10.29 -22.59
N LEU A 343 -12.48 -9.72 -22.42
CA LEU A 343 -12.65 -8.28 -22.21
C LEU A 343 -11.93 -7.83 -20.94
N PHE A 344 -12.10 -8.53 -19.82
CA PHE A 344 -11.39 -8.22 -18.58
C PHE A 344 -9.87 -8.46 -18.71
N PHE A 345 -9.45 -9.47 -19.46
CA PHE A 345 -8.04 -9.64 -19.79
C PHE A 345 -7.50 -8.44 -20.57
N PHE A 346 -8.20 -7.95 -21.60
CA PHE A 346 -7.81 -6.77 -22.35
C PHE A 346 -7.72 -5.52 -21.46
N LEU A 347 -8.64 -5.36 -20.50
CA LEU A 347 -8.61 -4.30 -19.48
C LEU A 347 -7.49 -4.46 -18.43
N GLY A 348 -6.65 -5.48 -18.56
CA GLY A 348 -5.45 -5.67 -17.75
C GLY A 348 -5.66 -6.39 -16.43
N PHE A 349 -6.75 -7.13 -16.29
CA PHE A 349 -6.92 -8.07 -15.20
C PHE A 349 -6.17 -9.39 -15.48
N HIS A 350 -5.72 -10.05 -14.43
CA HIS A 350 -5.35 -11.46 -14.48
C HIS A 350 -6.62 -12.29 -14.31
N VAL A 351 -7.07 -12.95 -15.38
CA VAL A 351 -8.34 -13.66 -15.42
C VAL A 351 -8.11 -15.18 -15.33
N ASP A 352 -8.78 -15.82 -14.37
CA ASP A 352 -8.84 -17.27 -14.21
C ASP A 352 -10.27 -17.76 -14.54
N PRO A 353 -10.47 -18.51 -15.65
CA PRO A 353 -11.76 -19.01 -16.09
C PRO A 353 -12.17 -20.26 -15.30
N VAL A 354 -12.43 -20.10 -14.00
CA VAL A 354 -12.71 -21.21 -13.08
C VAL A 354 -13.99 -21.99 -13.44
N GLY A 355 -14.94 -21.38 -14.14
CA GLY A 355 -16.17 -22.04 -14.59
C GLY A 355 -15.92 -23.17 -15.61
N ALA A 356 -14.79 -23.13 -16.32
CA ALA A 356 -14.41 -24.16 -17.28
C ALA A 356 -13.62 -25.33 -16.66
N GLN A 357 -13.26 -25.26 -15.37
CA GLN A 357 -12.43 -26.27 -14.71
C GLN A 357 -13.27 -27.45 -14.20
N ILE A 358 -12.86 -28.67 -14.58
CA ILE A 358 -13.53 -29.91 -14.16
C ILE A 358 -13.23 -30.20 -12.68
N GLY A 359 -14.27 -30.56 -11.92
CA GLY A 359 -14.13 -31.03 -10.52
C GLY A 359 -14.32 -29.95 -9.46
N LEU A 360 -14.52 -28.68 -9.85
CA LEU A 360 -14.90 -27.63 -8.92
C LEU A 360 -16.39 -27.70 -8.60
N ARG A 361 -16.73 -27.55 -7.31
CA ARG A 361 -18.13 -27.49 -6.85
C ARG A 361 -18.61 -26.05 -6.87
N ASP A 362 -19.63 -25.79 -7.69
CA ASP A 362 -20.31 -24.49 -7.78
C ASP A 362 -19.34 -23.32 -8.07
N PRO A 363 -18.50 -23.41 -9.13
CA PRO A 363 -17.62 -22.31 -9.50
C PRO A 363 -18.41 -21.10 -10.02
N VAL A 364 -17.78 -19.92 -9.95
CA VAL A 364 -18.19 -18.78 -10.78
C VAL A 364 -17.59 -18.91 -12.17
N ASP A 365 -17.99 -18.08 -13.12
CA ASP A 365 -17.43 -18.18 -14.47
C ASP A 365 -15.97 -17.72 -14.51
N HIS A 366 -15.67 -16.56 -13.90
CA HIS A 366 -14.31 -16.04 -13.83
C HIS A 366 -13.97 -15.44 -12.47
N LEU A 367 -12.70 -15.56 -12.10
CA LEU A 367 -12.05 -14.71 -11.10
C LEU A 367 -11.10 -13.76 -11.85
N ALA A 368 -11.18 -12.47 -11.59
CA ALA A 368 -10.30 -11.49 -12.23
C ALA A 368 -9.60 -10.61 -11.21
N HIS A 369 -8.28 -10.69 -11.12
CA HIS A 369 -7.47 -9.91 -10.19
C HIS A 369 -6.90 -8.66 -10.88
N ALA A 370 -7.03 -7.49 -10.24
CA ALA A 370 -6.47 -6.24 -10.75
C ALA A 370 -5.03 -6.06 -10.25
N PRO A 371 -3.99 -6.17 -11.10
CA PRO A 371 -2.60 -6.09 -10.67
C PRO A 371 -2.27 -4.75 -10.01
N GLY A 372 -1.43 -4.78 -8.98
CA GLY A 372 -1.07 -3.57 -8.21
C GLY A 372 -2.18 -3.05 -7.29
N THR A 373 -3.29 -3.76 -7.18
CA THR A 373 -4.38 -3.46 -6.25
C THR A 373 -4.70 -4.68 -5.40
N SER A 374 -5.38 -4.48 -4.27
CA SER A 374 -5.95 -5.57 -3.47
C SER A 374 -7.38 -5.92 -3.90
N VAL A 375 -7.72 -5.79 -5.19
CA VAL A 375 -9.09 -5.99 -5.69
C VAL A 375 -9.19 -7.26 -6.51
N THR A 376 -10.19 -8.08 -6.19
CA THR A 376 -10.57 -9.28 -6.94
C THR A 376 -12.03 -9.19 -7.38
N LEU A 377 -12.28 -9.37 -8.67
CA LEU A 377 -13.63 -9.47 -9.22
C LEU A 377 -14.07 -10.93 -9.23
N VAL A 378 -15.32 -11.15 -8.84
CA VAL A 378 -16.02 -12.43 -8.94
C VAL A 378 -17.09 -12.25 -10.00
N ILE A 379 -16.88 -12.84 -11.17
CA ILE A 379 -17.67 -12.56 -12.37
C ILE A 379 -18.54 -13.77 -12.70
N GLU A 380 -19.85 -13.53 -12.76
CA GLU A 380 -20.84 -14.45 -13.32
C GLU A 380 -21.40 -13.84 -14.61
N CYS A 381 -21.73 -14.69 -15.58
CA CYS A 381 -22.27 -14.33 -16.86
C CYS A 381 -23.68 -14.91 -17.01
N THR A 382 -24.56 -14.17 -17.71
CA THR A 382 -25.90 -14.66 -18.00
C THR A 382 -26.45 -14.11 -19.31
N ALA A 383 -27.07 -14.99 -20.08
CA ALA A 383 -27.75 -14.66 -21.34
C ALA A 383 -29.24 -14.30 -21.16
N GLY A 384 -29.81 -14.52 -19.97
CA GLY A 384 -31.24 -14.29 -19.66
C GLY A 384 -31.45 -13.34 -18.47
N SER A 385 -32.57 -13.48 -17.75
CA SER A 385 -32.84 -12.72 -16.52
C SER A 385 -31.67 -12.84 -15.54
N ILE A 386 -31.36 -11.73 -14.87
CA ILE A 386 -30.20 -11.60 -14.00
C ILE A 386 -30.35 -12.39 -12.70
N ASP A 387 -31.57 -12.61 -12.21
CA ASP A 387 -31.84 -13.44 -11.01
C ASP A 387 -32.48 -14.80 -11.35
N ALA A 388 -32.41 -15.23 -12.62
CA ALA A 388 -32.93 -16.52 -13.04
C ALA A 388 -32.36 -17.66 -12.19
N GLY A 389 -33.24 -18.33 -11.43
CA GLY A 389 -32.87 -19.41 -10.53
C GLY A 389 -31.99 -18.97 -9.35
N GLY A 390 -32.08 -17.72 -8.88
CA GLY A 390 -31.36 -17.23 -7.69
C GLY A 390 -29.87 -16.97 -7.93
N LYS A 391 -29.48 -16.64 -9.17
CA LYS A 391 -28.09 -16.37 -9.56
C LYS A 391 -27.45 -15.26 -8.73
N VAL A 392 -28.17 -14.16 -8.48
CA VAL A 392 -27.66 -13.05 -7.67
C VAL A 392 -27.32 -13.53 -6.27
N GLY A 393 -28.23 -14.27 -5.63
CA GLY A 393 -28.01 -14.83 -4.30
C GLY A 393 -26.81 -15.78 -4.21
N ARG A 394 -26.62 -16.64 -5.22
CA ARG A 394 -25.43 -17.52 -5.31
C ARG A 394 -24.15 -16.71 -5.47
N LEU A 395 -24.14 -15.72 -6.37
CA LEU A 395 -22.97 -14.87 -6.59
C LEU A 395 -22.58 -14.14 -5.30
N VAL A 396 -23.54 -13.54 -4.59
CA VAL A 396 -23.32 -12.90 -3.28
C VAL A 396 -22.70 -13.87 -2.27
N ALA A 397 -23.25 -15.09 -2.16
CA ALA A 397 -22.72 -16.10 -1.26
C ALA A 397 -21.27 -16.49 -1.60
N ARG A 398 -20.97 -16.68 -2.90
CA ARG A 398 -19.62 -17.00 -3.40
C ARG A 398 -18.65 -15.85 -3.13
N SER A 399 -19.05 -14.60 -3.40
CA SER A 399 -18.22 -13.41 -3.15
C SER A 399 -17.93 -13.21 -1.66
N ARG A 400 -18.91 -13.43 -0.77
CA ARG A 400 -18.68 -13.38 0.70
C ARG A 400 -17.73 -14.46 1.18
N ARG A 401 -17.87 -15.70 0.66
CA ARG A 401 -16.96 -16.81 0.96
C ARG A 401 -15.54 -16.46 0.53
N LEU A 402 -15.37 -15.88 -0.65
CA LEU A 402 -14.06 -15.46 -1.15
C LEU A 402 -13.49 -14.29 -0.34
N ALA A 403 -14.30 -13.28 0.01
CA ALA A 403 -13.88 -12.15 0.83
C ALA A 403 -13.37 -12.60 2.22
N LYS A 404 -14.00 -13.62 2.81
CA LYS A 404 -13.52 -14.22 4.06
C LYS A 404 -12.15 -14.90 3.90
N ALA A 405 -11.89 -15.51 2.75
CA ALA A 405 -10.61 -16.15 2.45
C ALA A 405 -9.52 -15.14 2.07
N LEU A 406 -9.91 -13.99 1.52
CA LEU A 406 -9.04 -12.90 1.11
C LEU A 406 -9.22 -11.69 2.03
N SER A 407 -8.90 -11.84 3.32
CA SER A 407 -9.15 -10.81 4.35
C SER A 407 -8.53 -9.44 4.04
N ASP A 408 -7.46 -9.43 3.25
CA ASP A 408 -6.70 -8.23 2.91
C ASP A 408 -7.07 -7.67 1.52
N SER A 409 -8.07 -8.26 0.86
CA SER A 409 -8.52 -7.87 -0.48
C SER A 409 -10.01 -7.51 -0.53
N GLU A 410 -10.31 -6.47 -1.29
CA GLU A 410 -11.69 -6.14 -1.67
C GLU A 410 -12.19 -7.12 -2.73
N VAL A 411 -13.38 -7.67 -2.51
CA VAL A 411 -14.05 -8.55 -3.47
C VAL A 411 -15.26 -7.84 -4.04
N ILE A 412 -15.27 -7.64 -5.37
CA ILE A 412 -16.40 -7.02 -6.08
C ILE A 412 -17.14 -8.12 -6.86
N ALA A 413 -18.43 -8.29 -6.56
CA ALA A 413 -19.31 -9.17 -7.33
C ALA A 413 -19.75 -8.48 -8.62
N VAL A 414 -19.60 -9.16 -9.76
CA VAL A 414 -19.97 -8.64 -11.09
C VAL A 414 -20.86 -9.66 -11.79
N LEU A 415 -22.01 -9.22 -12.27
CA LEU A 415 -22.90 -9.99 -13.11
C LEU A 415 -22.94 -9.37 -14.51
N ALA A 416 -22.32 -10.04 -15.49
CA ALA A 416 -22.30 -9.61 -16.88
C ALA A 416 -23.46 -10.24 -17.67
N THR A 417 -24.15 -9.44 -18.49
CA THR A 417 -25.22 -9.94 -19.35
C THR A 417 -25.18 -9.32 -20.74
N ALA A 418 -25.47 -10.15 -21.74
CA ALA A 418 -25.66 -9.70 -23.13
C ALA A 418 -27.00 -8.98 -23.35
N THR A 419 -27.86 -8.94 -22.33
CA THR A 419 -29.17 -8.28 -22.38
C THR A 419 -29.00 -6.76 -22.34
N PRO A 420 -29.67 -6.00 -23.24
CA PRO A 420 -29.72 -4.55 -23.19
C PRO A 420 -30.27 -4.03 -21.87
N ARG A 421 -29.79 -2.86 -21.43
CA ARG A 421 -30.16 -2.28 -20.14
C ARG A 421 -31.67 -2.05 -19.98
N ASP A 422 -32.35 -1.62 -21.04
CA ASP A 422 -33.79 -1.33 -21.07
C ASP A 422 -34.67 -2.59 -21.03
N ALA A 423 -34.10 -3.75 -21.38
CA ALA A 423 -34.77 -5.04 -21.30
C ALA A 423 -34.58 -5.75 -19.94
N LEU A 424 -33.79 -5.18 -19.03
CA LEU A 424 -33.61 -5.71 -17.68
C LEU A 424 -34.69 -5.20 -16.73
N SER A 425 -35.14 -6.06 -15.82
CA SER A 425 -36.03 -5.65 -14.73
C SER A 425 -35.29 -4.70 -13.79
N GLU A 426 -35.80 -3.48 -13.66
CA GLU A 426 -35.23 -2.46 -12.76
C GLU A 426 -35.20 -2.94 -11.31
N ALA A 427 -36.28 -3.60 -10.85
CA ALA A 427 -36.38 -4.16 -9.51
C ALA A 427 -35.30 -5.23 -9.24
N GLU A 428 -34.98 -6.07 -10.23
CA GLU A 428 -33.91 -7.07 -10.10
C GLU A 428 -32.53 -6.41 -10.04
N VAL A 429 -32.29 -5.37 -10.85
CA VAL A 429 -31.02 -4.64 -10.83
C VAL A 429 -30.84 -3.92 -9.50
N GLU A 430 -31.85 -3.24 -9.00
CA GLU A 430 -31.79 -2.55 -7.72
C GLU A 430 -31.54 -3.50 -6.56
N LYS A 431 -32.20 -4.67 -6.59
CA LYS A 431 -31.95 -5.74 -5.62
C LYS A 431 -30.48 -6.18 -5.66
N ALA A 432 -29.95 -6.46 -6.86
CA ALA A 432 -28.55 -6.81 -7.03
C ALA A 432 -27.60 -5.73 -6.49
N ALA A 433 -27.89 -4.45 -6.76
CA ALA A 433 -27.10 -3.32 -6.27
C ALA A 433 -27.13 -3.21 -4.73
N ARG A 434 -28.30 -3.39 -4.09
CA ARG A 434 -28.43 -3.43 -2.63
C ARG A 434 -27.62 -4.57 -2.01
N ASP A 435 -27.51 -5.68 -2.72
CA ASP A 435 -26.70 -6.84 -2.31
C ASP A 435 -25.21 -6.70 -2.66
N GLY A 436 -24.77 -5.57 -3.23
CA GLY A 436 -23.37 -5.30 -3.54
C GLY A 436 -22.89 -5.87 -4.88
N VAL A 437 -23.80 -6.23 -5.79
CA VAL A 437 -23.49 -6.81 -7.10
C VAL A 437 -23.56 -5.74 -8.19
N VAL A 438 -22.47 -5.59 -8.95
CA VAL A 438 -22.41 -4.73 -10.14
C VAL A 438 -23.00 -5.47 -11.33
N VAL A 439 -24.09 -4.96 -11.90
CA VAL A 439 -24.69 -5.51 -13.13
C VAL A 439 -24.13 -4.78 -14.35
N LEU A 440 -23.45 -5.50 -15.23
CA LEU A 440 -22.94 -5.00 -16.51
C LEU A 440 -23.87 -5.46 -17.64
N ALA A 441 -24.74 -4.56 -18.08
CA ALA A 441 -25.56 -4.77 -19.27
C ALA A 441 -24.74 -4.62 -20.55
N ARG A 442 -25.34 -4.93 -21.70
CA ARG A 442 -24.70 -4.84 -23.02
C ARG A 442 -23.99 -3.52 -23.26
N GLU A 443 -24.63 -2.40 -22.92
CA GLU A 443 -24.08 -1.05 -23.12
C GLU A 443 -22.79 -0.86 -22.30
N ASN A 444 -22.77 -1.34 -21.05
CA ASN A 444 -21.59 -1.26 -20.20
C ASN A 444 -20.45 -2.14 -20.75
N LEU A 445 -20.76 -3.32 -21.30
CA LEU A 445 -19.76 -4.18 -21.92
C LEU A 445 -19.14 -3.53 -23.17
N ARG A 446 -19.94 -2.81 -23.96
CA ARG A 446 -19.46 -2.01 -25.11
C ARG A 446 -18.58 -0.85 -24.66
N GLU A 447 -18.98 -0.13 -23.61
CA GLU A 447 -18.16 0.95 -23.02
C GLU A 447 -16.82 0.42 -22.49
N LEU A 448 -16.84 -0.73 -21.82
CA LEU A 448 -15.64 -1.41 -21.36
C LEU A 448 -14.77 -1.89 -22.52
N TRP A 449 -15.36 -2.31 -23.64
CA TRP A 449 -14.59 -2.63 -24.84
C TRP A 449 -13.89 -1.39 -25.41
N THR A 450 -14.60 -0.26 -25.51
CA THR A 450 -13.98 1.02 -25.92
C THR A 450 -12.86 1.44 -24.96
N ALA A 451 -13.06 1.26 -23.65
CA ALA A 451 -12.02 1.49 -22.64
C ALA A 451 -10.79 0.59 -22.85
N ALA A 452 -11.01 -0.69 -23.17
CA ALA A 452 -9.93 -1.63 -23.46
C ALA A 452 -9.14 -1.21 -24.71
N GLN A 453 -9.82 -0.73 -25.75
CA GLN A 453 -9.19 -0.20 -26.96
C GLN A 453 -8.37 1.07 -26.66
N ALA A 454 -8.88 1.94 -25.79
CA ALA A 454 -8.19 3.12 -25.28
C ALA A 454 -7.05 2.79 -24.29
N GLY A 455 -6.85 1.51 -23.95
CA GLY A 455 -5.80 1.08 -23.04
C GLY A 455 -6.05 1.45 -21.58
N GLU A 456 -7.32 1.63 -21.17
CA GLU A 456 -7.65 1.80 -19.75
C GLU A 456 -7.12 0.64 -18.90
N THR A 457 -6.62 0.99 -17.72
CA THR A 457 -6.07 0.05 -16.74
C THR A 457 -7.16 -0.58 -15.90
N SER A 458 -6.85 -1.74 -15.30
CA SER A 458 -7.76 -2.43 -14.37
C SER A 458 -8.16 -1.55 -13.18
N GLY A 459 -7.26 -0.69 -12.70
CA GLY A 459 -7.56 0.29 -11.64
C GLY A 459 -8.61 1.34 -12.05
N GLN A 460 -8.56 1.85 -13.29
CA GLN A 460 -9.57 2.76 -13.82
C GLN A 460 -10.94 2.06 -13.93
N VAL A 461 -10.95 0.81 -14.42
CA VAL A 461 -12.16 0.00 -14.51
C VAL A 461 -12.76 -0.25 -13.14
N VAL A 462 -11.95 -0.63 -12.14
CA VAL A 462 -12.43 -0.84 -10.76
C VAL A 462 -13.11 0.42 -10.22
N ARG A 463 -12.56 1.62 -10.46
CA ARG A 463 -13.22 2.88 -10.07
C ARG A 463 -14.59 3.03 -10.74
N ARG A 464 -14.70 2.74 -12.04
CA ARG A 464 -15.96 2.78 -12.78
C ARG A 464 -16.98 1.78 -12.22
N LEU A 465 -16.56 0.56 -11.91
CA LEU A 465 -17.43 -0.46 -11.30
C LEU A 465 -17.98 0.00 -9.95
N ARG A 466 -17.15 0.63 -9.11
CA ARG A 466 -17.61 1.21 -7.83
C ARG A 466 -18.62 2.34 -8.04
N GLN A 467 -18.41 3.21 -9.03
CA GLN A 467 -19.35 4.29 -9.35
C GLN A 467 -20.71 3.73 -9.80
N LEU A 468 -20.72 2.67 -10.63
CA LEU A 468 -21.95 1.99 -11.05
C LEU A 468 -22.71 1.43 -9.83
N LEU A 469 -22.00 0.85 -8.87
CA LEU A 469 -22.61 0.33 -7.64
C LEU A 469 -23.27 1.43 -6.80
N VAL A 470 -22.55 2.53 -6.56
CA VAL A 470 -23.05 3.68 -5.78
C VAL A 470 -24.25 4.35 -6.47
N GLY A 471 -24.17 4.55 -7.79
CA GLY A 471 -25.25 5.17 -8.57
C GLY A 471 -26.53 4.32 -8.56
N ALA A 472 -26.40 2.99 -8.67
CA ALA A 472 -27.54 2.09 -8.59
C ALA A 472 -28.15 2.02 -7.18
N ALA A 473 -27.33 1.98 -6.13
CA ALA A 473 -27.80 1.98 -4.75
C ALA A 473 -28.48 3.29 -4.34
N SER A 474 -28.07 4.42 -4.92
CA SER A 474 -28.68 5.73 -4.66
C SER A 474 -30.07 5.84 -5.28
N ARG A 475 -30.26 5.30 -6.48
CA ARG A 475 -31.59 5.21 -7.13
C ARG A 475 -32.55 4.30 -6.36
N ALA A 476 -32.06 3.16 -5.87
CA ALA A 476 -32.86 2.22 -5.08
C ALA A 476 -33.34 2.74 -3.71
N LYS A 477 -32.87 3.92 -3.28
CA LYS A 477 -33.28 4.59 -2.03
C LYS A 477 -34.21 5.78 -2.27
N ALA A 478 -34.29 6.28 -3.50
CA ALA A 478 -35.21 7.34 -3.91
C ALA A 478 -36.57 6.73 -4.24
#